data_AF-A0A0L7QZG8-F1
#
_entry.id   AF-A0A0L7QZG8-F1
#
_cell.length_a   1.000
_cell.length_b   1.000
_cell.length_c   1.000
_cell.angle_alpha   90.00
_cell.angle_beta   90.00
_cell.angle_gamma   90.00
#
_symmetry.space_group_name_H-M   'P 1'
#
loop_
_entity.id
_entity.type
_entity.pdbx_description
1 polymer ?
#
loop_
_entity_poly.entity_id
_entity_poly.type
_entity_poly.pdbx_seq_one_letter_code
_entity_poly.pdbx_strand_id
1 'polypeptide(L)'
;MAKSEAIRNIKKHSNMEKEQKIIDKMPFRHLKIGNAQILDTVEGREICDHCFKSRKFFCYSCCLPVINENYFPRIKLPVKIDIIKHAREIDGKSTAAHAAILAPEDVKIFTYPDFPEILNKEETVLIFPSQTGVTVDSLFTKVVIEDNEIITKRIKNMIPIKKAIFIDSTWHQTKAIYKDQRLRDLQCVILKSRISQFWRHQKESPRWYLATIEAIHQFLIELHTCAFGMVQGYASIKSSEEKAVNEENSTNNIAQQYVNELPEMDQRYRGQYDDLLYFFKYMYEKIHTMYDHDKLWAYKRPLM
;
A
#
# COMPACT_ATOMS: atom_id res chain seq x y z
N MET A 1 -16.12 35.04 -14.24
CA MET A 1 -15.09 34.23 -13.54
C MET A 1 -15.52 32.77 -13.36
N ALA A 2 -16.74 32.47 -12.89
CA ALA A 2 -17.24 31.09 -12.70
C ALA A 2 -17.20 30.15 -13.94
N LYS A 3 -17.48 30.65 -15.15
CA LYS A 3 -17.40 29.83 -16.40
C LYS A 3 -15.97 29.38 -16.74
N SER A 4 -14.97 30.21 -16.46
CA SER A 4 -13.55 29.90 -16.75
C SER A 4 -13.02 28.85 -15.78
N GLU A 5 -13.43 28.92 -14.52
CA GLU A 5 -13.10 27.96 -13.47
C GLU A 5 -13.76 26.59 -13.71
N ALA A 6 -15.03 26.57 -14.13
CA ALA A 6 -15.70 25.34 -14.55
C ALA A 6 -14.99 24.65 -15.73
N ILE A 7 -14.59 25.40 -16.76
CA ILE A 7 -13.87 24.86 -17.92
C ILE A 7 -12.48 24.32 -17.52
N ARG A 8 -11.76 25.03 -16.63
CA ARG A 8 -10.47 24.56 -16.09
C ARG A 8 -10.63 23.25 -15.32
N ASN A 9 -11.66 23.14 -14.48
CA ASN A 9 -11.95 21.94 -13.70
C ASN A 9 -12.32 20.75 -14.60
N ILE A 10 -13.10 20.98 -15.66
CA ILE A 10 -13.44 19.93 -16.65
C ILE A 10 -12.19 19.44 -17.39
N LYS A 11 -11.32 20.37 -17.84
CA LYS A 11 -10.06 19.99 -18.52
C LYS A 11 -9.13 19.23 -17.59
N LYS A 12 -8.99 19.66 -16.34
CA LYS A 12 -8.19 18.97 -15.31
C LYS A 12 -8.70 17.55 -15.07
N HIS A 13 -10.02 17.39 -14.94
CA HIS A 13 -10.64 16.08 -14.76
C HIS A 13 -10.37 15.14 -15.94
N SER A 14 -10.58 15.62 -17.18
CA SER A 14 -10.35 14.82 -18.39
C SER A 14 -8.88 14.40 -18.57
N ASN A 15 -7.93 15.26 -18.18
CA ASN A 15 -6.51 14.90 -18.22
C ASN A 15 -6.17 13.79 -17.20
N MET A 16 -6.67 13.91 -15.97
CA MET A 16 -6.45 12.89 -14.94
C MET A 16 -7.08 11.54 -15.33
N GLU A 17 -8.26 11.54 -15.96
CA GLU A 17 -8.86 10.29 -16.47
C GLU A 17 -7.99 9.64 -17.56
N LYS A 18 -7.40 10.42 -18.47
CA LYS A 18 -6.51 9.90 -19.51
C LYS A 18 -5.22 9.33 -18.94
N GLU A 19 -4.59 10.05 -18.01
CA GLU A 19 -3.39 9.60 -17.32
C GLU A 19 -3.67 8.31 -16.54
N GLN A 20 -4.79 8.27 -15.81
CA GLN A 20 -5.16 7.09 -15.04
C GLN A 20 -5.43 5.88 -15.94
N LYS A 21 -6.07 6.06 -17.10
CA LYS A 21 -6.24 4.98 -18.09
C LYS A 21 -4.92 4.41 -18.59
N ILE A 22 -3.88 5.24 -18.73
CA ILE A 22 -2.54 4.76 -19.11
C ILE A 22 -1.93 3.94 -17.97
N ILE A 23 -2.07 4.39 -16.73
CA ILE A 23 -1.59 3.67 -15.54
C ILE A 23 -2.32 2.33 -15.38
N ASP A 24 -3.64 2.31 -15.54
CA ASP A 24 -4.49 1.12 -15.38
C ASP A 24 -4.16 0.00 -16.40
N LYS A 25 -3.54 0.33 -17.54
CA LYS A 25 -3.05 -0.69 -18.50
C LYS A 25 -1.92 -1.54 -17.92
N MET A 26 -1.06 -0.95 -17.10
CA MET A 26 0.11 -1.62 -16.53
C MET A 26 0.43 -1.09 -15.12
N PRO A 27 -0.48 -1.28 -14.15
CA PRO A 27 -0.41 -0.56 -12.88
C PRO A 27 0.75 -1.01 -11.98
N PHE A 28 1.33 -2.18 -12.26
CA PHE A 28 2.42 -2.76 -11.49
C PHE A 28 3.77 -2.70 -12.22
N ARG A 29 3.86 -2.09 -13.40
CA ARG A 29 5.08 -2.15 -14.27
C ARG A 29 6.36 -1.65 -13.61
N HIS A 30 6.23 -0.77 -12.62
CA HIS A 30 7.37 -0.15 -11.94
C HIS A 30 7.69 -0.79 -10.59
N LEU A 31 7.00 -1.87 -10.22
CA LEU A 31 7.18 -2.62 -9.00
C LEU A 31 7.89 -3.93 -9.30
N LYS A 32 8.82 -4.34 -8.44
CA LYS A 32 9.53 -5.62 -8.47
C LYS A 32 8.72 -6.67 -7.73
N ILE A 33 7.62 -7.08 -8.33
CA ILE A 33 6.78 -8.17 -7.81
C ILE A 33 7.20 -9.47 -8.49
N GLY A 34 7.42 -10.51 -7.70
CA GLY A 34 7.77 -11.85 -8.12
C GLY A 34 6.76 -12.44 -9.11
N ASN A 35 7.24 -13.34 -9.97
CA ASN A 35 6.40 -13.96 -10.98
C ASN A 35 5.48 -15.02 -10.34
N ALA A 36 4.19 -14.71 -10.29
CA ALA A 36 3.16 -15.58 -9.72
C ALA A 36 2.61 -16.64 -10.70
N GLN A 37 3.17 -16.79 -11.91
CA GLN A 37 2.71 -17.78 -12.89
C GLN A 37 2.75 -19.22 -12.38
N ILE A 38 3.63 -19.54 -11.42
CA ILE A 38 3.66 -20.86 -10.79
C ILE A 38 2.32 -21.23 -10.15
N LEU A 39 1.54 -20.25 -9.68
CA LEU A 39 0.21 -20.48 -9.11
C LEU A 39 -0.81 -21.01 -10.12
N ASP A 40 -0.54 -20.90 -11.42
CA ASP A 40 -1.40 -21.45 -12.48
C ASP A 40 -1.29 -22.97 -12.60
N THR A 41 -0.20 -23.54 -12.07
CA THR A 41 -0.01 -25.00 -12.01
C THR A 41 -0.82 -25.66 -10.89
N VAL A 42 -1.38 -24.85 -9.98
CA VAL A 42 -2.20 -25.34 -8.87
C VAL A 42 -3.62 -25.61 -9.35
N GLU A 43 -3.93 -26.89 -9.52
CA GLU A 43 -5.27 -27.36 -9.86
C GLU A 43 -6.12 -27.60 -8.62
N GLY A 44 -7.43 -27.37 -8.74
CA GLY A 44 -8.37 -27.68 -7.66
C GLY A 44 -8.24 -26.79 -6.42
N ARG A 45 -8.57 -27.40 -5.27
CA ARG A 45 -8.57 -26.77 -3.95
C ARG A 45 -8.11 -27.78 -2.91
N GLU A 46 -7.37 -27.29 -1.93
CA GLU A 46 -6.87 -28.06 -0.79
C GLU A 46 -7.66 -27.77 0.48
N ILE A 47 -7.59 -28.68 1.44
CA ILE A 47 -8.19 -28.51 2.77
C ILE A 47 -7.17 -27.85 3.69
N CYS A 48 -7.59 -26.80 4.41
CA CYS A 48 -6.75 -26.19 5.43
C CYS A 48 -6.66 -27.08 6.67
N ASP A 49 -5.45 -27.47 7.09
CA ASP A 49 -5.23 -28.37 8.23
C ASP A 49 -5.69 -27.82 9.59
N HIS A 50 -5.86 -26.50 9.71
CA HIS A 50 -6.30 -25.87 10.95
C HIS A 50 -7.83 -25.72 11.06
N CYS A 51 -8.51 -25.34 9.97
CA CYS A 51 -9.95 -25.06 10.02
C CYS A 51 -10.81 -25.99 9.16
N PHE A 52 -10.19 -26.92 8.44
CA PHE A 52 -10.81 -27.92 7.57
C PHE A 52 -11.66 -27.34 6.43
N LYS A 53 -11.54 -26.04 6.14
CA LYS A 53 -12.23 -25.39 5.02
C LYS A 53 -11.42 -25.54 3.73
N SER A 54 -12.12 -25.77 2.62
CA SER A 54 -11.53 -25.83 1.27
C SER A 54 -11.04 -24.45 0.80
N ARG A 55 -9.81 -24.38 0.29
CA ARG A 55 -9.08 -23.17 -0.11
C ARG A 55 -8.26 -23.43 -1.37
N LYS A 56 -7.95 -22.39 -2.14
CA LYS A 56 -7.16 -22.55 -3.38
C LYS A 56 -5.64 -22.51 -3.11
N PHE A 57 -5.13 -21.40 -2.56
CA PHE A 57 -3.69 -21.21 -2.35
C PHE A 57 -3.32 -21.12 -0.86
N PHE A 58 -4.09 -20.34 -0.12
CA PHE A 58 -3.93 -20.16 1.32
C PHE A 58 -5.29 -20.02 1.99
N CYS A 59 -5.33 -20.29 3.29
CA CYS A 59 -6.49 -20.07 4.10
C CYS A 59 -6.56 -18.61 4.55
N TYR A 60 -7.49 -17.84 3.99
CA TYR A 60 -7.73 -16.46 4.39
C TYR A 60 -8.31 -16.27 5.80
N SER A 61 -8.73 -17.35 6.47
CA SER A 61 -9.23 -17.30 7.85
C SER A 61 -8.11 -17.60 8.85
N CYS A 62 -7.29 -18.63 8.58
CA CYS A 62 -6.15 -19.01 9.44
C CYS A 62 -4.86 -18.27 9.10
N CYS A 63 -4.80 -17.61 7.94
CA CYS A 63 -3.59 -17.03 7.37
C CYS A 63 -2.44 -18.04 7.23
N LEU A 64 -2.78 -19.27 6.82
CA LEU A 64 -1.83 -20.36 6.61
C LEU A 64 -1.82 -20.79 5.13
N PRO A 65 -0.66 -21.21 4.60
CA PRO A 65 -0.59 -21.76 3.25
C PRO A 65 -1.36 -23.08 3.21
N VAL A 66 -2.00 -23.39 2.08
CA VAL A 66 -2.59 -24.73 1.84
C VAL A 66 -1.94 -25.44 0.66
N ILE A 67 -0.96 -24.80 0.03
CA ILE A 67 -0.09 -25.35 -1.01
C ILE A 67 1.36 -25.16 -0.57
N ASN A 68 2.31 -25.64 -1.38
CA ASN A 68 3.73 -25.53 -1.10
C ASN A 68 4.15 -24.08 -0.76
N GLU A 69 4.75 -23.89 0.42
CA GLU A 69 5.19 -22.58 0.91
C GLU A 69 6.25 -21.92 0.04
N ASN A 70 7.00 -22.70 -0.76
CA ASN A 70 8.00 -22.16 -1.69
C ASN A 70 7.39 -21.28 -2.79
N TYR A 71 6.07 -21.33 -2.99
CA TYR A 71 5.35 -20.44 -3.93
C TYR A 71 5.02 -19.06 -3.33
N PHE A 72 5.36 -18.83 -2.06
CA PHE A 72 5.07 -17.62 -1.30
C PHE A 72 6.38 -16.87 -1.04
N PRO A 73 6.60 -15.69 -1.65
CA PRO A 73 7.75 -14.87 -1.29
C PRO A 73 7.62 -14.44 0.18
N ARG A 74 8.58 -14.83 1.02
CA ARG A 74 8.63 -14.40 2.42
C ARG A 74 9.24 -13.01 2.52
N ILE A 75 8.55 -12.13 3.23
CA ILE A 75 8.90 -10.70 3.31
C ILE A 75 9.14 -10.34 4.75
N LYS A 76 10.27 -9.66 5.01
CA LYS A 76 10.57 -9.05 6.30
C LYS A 76 10.15 -7.58 6.27
N LEU A 77 9.36 -7.17 7.25
CA LEU A 77 8.91 -5.78 7.37
C LEU A 77 9.80 -4.99 8.34
N PRO A 78 9.95 -3.67 8.13
CA PRO A 78 10.77 -2.83 9.00
C PRO A 78 10.09 -2.49 10.33
N VAL A 79 8.78 -2.74 10.44
CA VAL A 79 7.93 -2.51 11.61
C VAL A 79 6.91 -3.62 11.72
N LYS A 80 6.38 -3.84 12.93
CA LYS A 80 5.24 -4.74 13.13
C LYS A 80 3.96 -4.10 12.61
N ILE A 81 3.07 -4.92 12.07
CA ILE A 81 1.77 -4.50 11.57
C ILE A 81 0.68 -5.31 12.25
N ASP A 82 -0.21 -4.63 12.95
CA ASP A 82 -1.40 -5.25 13.52
C ASP A 82 -2.63 -4.77 12.73
N ILE A 83 -3.45 -5.70 12.25
CA ILE A 83 -4.65 -5.41 11.46
C ILE A 83 -5.86 -5.75 12.31
N ILE A 84 -6.70 -4.76 12.61
CA ILE A 84 -7.98 -4.96 13.28
C ILE A 84 -9.05 -5.14 12.21
N LYS A 85 -9.45 -6.39 11.99
CA LYS A 85 -10.45 -6.77 11.01
C LYS A 85 -11.85 -6.72 11.61
N HIS A 86 -12.80 -6.12 10.91
CA HIS A 86 -14.20 -6.13 11.32
C HIS A 86 -14.80 -7.55 11.22
N ALA A 87 -15.55 -7.98 12.23
CA ALA A 87 -16.11 -9.33 12.30
C ALA A 87 -17.05 -9.69 11.13
N ARG A 88 -17.71 -8.69 10.54
CA ARG A 88 -18.59 -8.88 9.37
C ARG A 88 -17.87 -8.72 8.02
N GLU A 89 -16.58 -8.43 8.02
CA GLU A 89 -15.79 -8.39 6.79
C GLU A 89 -15.65 -9.81 6.24
N ILE A 90 -15.92 -9.99 4.94
CA ILE A 90 -15.90 -11.32 4.31
C ILE A 90 -14.43 -11.71 4.08
N ASP A 91 -13.96 -12.76 4.74
CA ASP A 91 -12.54 -13.14 4.69
C ASP A 91 -11.99 -13.30 3.26
N GLY A 92 -12.75 -13.95 2.36
CA GLY A 92 -12.34 -14.15 0.96
C GLY A 92 -12.35 -12.87 0.09
N LYS A 93 -12.78 -11.73 0.64
CA LYS A 93 -12.69 -10.41 0.00
C LYS A 93 -11.59 -9.54 0.62
N SER A 94 -11.23 -9.80 1.87
CA SER A 94 -10.18 -9.07 2.57
C SER A 94 -8.82 -9.34 1.94
N THR A 95 -8.05 -8.26 1.75
CA THR A 95 -6.66 -8.36 1.31
C THR A 95 -5.67 -8.35 2.49
N ALA A 96 -6.16 -8.22 3.74
CA ALA A 96 -5.32 -8.30 4.93
C ALA A 96 -4.60 -9.65 5.03
N ALA A 97 -5.27 -10.73 4.63
CA ALA A 97 -4.69 -12.07 4.59
C ALA A 97 -3.44 -12.16 3.69
N HIS A 98 -3.31 -11.31 2.65
CA HIS A 98 -2.11 -11.28 1.81
C HIS A 98 -0.89 -10.82 2.62
N ALA A 99 -1.04 -9.81 3.47
CA ALA A 99 0.06 -9.34 4.32
C ALA A 99 0.45 -10.42 5.34
N ALA A 100 -0.53 -11.00 6.03
CA ALA A 100 -0.30 -12.02 7.05
C ALA A 100 0.37 -13.29 6.49
N ILE A 101 0.00 -13.73 5.29
CA ILE A 101 0.60 -14.92 4.70
C ILE A 101 2.01 -14.68 4.15
N LEU A 102 2.32 -13.48 3.66
CA LEU A 102 3.62 -13.16 3.07
C LEU A 102 4.65 -12.70 4.11
N ALA A 103 4.20 -12.08 5.21
CA ALA A 103 5.05 -11.60 6.30
C ALA A 103 4.55 -12.09 7.68
N PRO A 104 4.48 -13.41 7.92
CA PRO A 104 3.83 -13.99 9.11
C PRO A 104 4.51 -13.63 10.44
N GLU A 105 5.79 -13.28 10.43
CA GLU A 105 6.50 -12.85 11.64
C GLU A 105 6.18 -11.41 12.05
N ASP A 106 5.76 -10.58 11.09
CA ASP A 106 5.65 -9.14 11.27
C ASP A 106 4.21 -8.64 11.19
N VAL A 107 3.28 -9.45 10.67
CA VAL A 107 1.87 -9.08 10.49
C VAL A 107 0.96 -9.99 11.32
N LYS A 108 0.06 -9.39 12.11
CA LYS A 108 -1.00 -10.12 12.83
C LYS A 108 -2.37 -9.54 12.52
N ILE A 109 -3.39 -10.40 12.46
CA ILE A 109 -4.78 -10.01 12.25
C ILE A 109 -5.59 -10.33 13.52
N PHE A 110 -6.34 -9.35 14.00
CA PHE A 110 -7.24 -9.44 15.15
C PHE A 110 -8.68 -9.24 14.66
N THR A 111 -9.59 -10.12 15.03
CA THR A 111 -11.01 -9.95 14.67
C THR A 111 -11.71 -9.17 15.76
N TYR A 112 -12.20 -7.97 15.43
CA TYR A 112 -12.91 -7.11 16.38
C TYR A 112 -14.08 -7.85 17.06
N PRO A 113 -14.21 -7.82 18.41
CA PRO A 113 -13.62 -6.85 19.34
C PRO A 113 -12.25 -7.22 19.93
N ASP A 114 -11.60 -8.29 19.46
CA ASP A 114 -10.22 -8.62 19.82
C ASP A 114 -9.28 -7.54 19.28
N PHE A 115 -8.24 -7.23 20.05
CA PHE A 115 -7.32 -6.12 19.78
C PHE A 115 -5.86 -6.52 20.03
N PRO A 116 -4.92 -5.87 19.32
CA PRO A 116 -3.51 -5.97 19.67
C PRO A 116 -3.24 -5.34 21.03
N GLU A 117 -2.22 -5.86 21.70
CA GLU A 117 -1.62 -5.20 22.85
C GLU A 117 -0.81 -3.97 22.39
N ILE A 118 -1.10 -2.82 23.01
CA ILE A 118 -0.49 -1.52 22.69
C ILE A 118 0.30 -1.06 23.91
N LEU A 119 1.52 -1.60 24.06
CA LEU A 119 2.40 -1.31 25.20
C LEU A 119 3.02 0.09 25.09
N ASN A 120 3.58 0.43 23.93
CA ASN A 120 4.21 1.73 23.68
C ASN A 120 3.40 2.53 22.64
N LYS A 121 2.60 3.49 23.10
CA LYS A 121 1.79 4.36 22.24
C LYS A 121 2.63 5.36 21.43
N GLU A 122 3.82 5.74 21.90
CA GLU A 122 4.68 6.71 21.21
C GLU A 122 5.35 6.11 19.96
N GLU A 123 5.65 4.81 20.00
CA GLU A 123 6.22 4.06 18.87
C GLU A 123 5.17 3.27 18.07
N THR A 124 3.88 3.49 18.36
CA THR A 124 2.74 2.85 17.67
C THR A 124 1.87 3.89 17.00
N VAL A 125 1.62 3.72 15.70
CA VAL A 125 0.76 4.63 14.92
C VAL A 125 -0.50 3.92 14.43
N LEU A 126 -1.58 4.68 14.23
CA LEU A 126 -2.79 4.21 13.58
C LEU A 126 -2.83 4.75 12.15
N ILE A 127 -2.88 3.87 11.14
CA ILE A 127 -3.02 4.28 9.75
C ILE A 127 -4.50 4.48 9.44
N PHE A 128 -4.94 5.73 9.48
CA PHE A 128 -6.35 6.09 9.27
C PHE A 128 -6.48 7.55 8.83
N PRO A 129 -7.34 7.86 7.83
CA PRO A 129 -7.60 9.24 7.40
C PRO A 129 -8.48 9.97 8.42
N SER A 130 -7.88 10.48 9.50
CA SER A 130 -8.56 11.32 10.49
C SER A 130 -8.29 12.82 10.25
N GLN A 131 -9.13 13.68 10.80
CA GLN A 131 -8.94 15.15 10.72
C GLN A 131 -7.70 15.62 11.50
N THR A 132 -7.27 14.85 12.49
CA THR A 132 -6.08 15.12 13.32
C THR A 132 -4.86 14.31 12.88
N GLY A 133 -4.96 13.61 11.74
CA GLY A 133 -3.90 12.77 11.24
C GLY A 133 -2.73 13.59 10.69
N VAL A 134 -1.52 13.09 10.88
CA VAL A 134 -0.29 13.67 10.34
C VAL A 134 0.19 12.87 9.13
N THR A 135 1.07 13.44 8.32
CA THR A 135 1.68 12.69 7.22
C THR A 135 2.74 11.71 7.74
N VAL A 136 3.11 10.71 6.94
CA VAL A 136 4.24 9.82 7.29
C VAL A 136 5.54 10.62 7.51
N ASP A 137 5.78 11.68 6.72
CA ASP A 137 6.96 12.53 6.86
C ASP A 137 7.04 13.23 8.22
N SER A 138 5.89 13.61 8.78
CA SER A 138 5.80 14.27 10.09
C SER A 138 6.31 13.38 11.22
N LEU A 139 6.26 12.04 11.08
CA LEU A 139 6.82 11.10 12.07
C LEU A 139 8.34 11.24 12.23
N PHE A 140 9.02 11.80 11.23
CA PHE A 140 10.48 11.99 11.23
C PHE A 140 10.89 13.34 11.82
N THR A 141 9.96 14.09 12.40
CA THR A 141 10.19 15.44 12.90
C THR A 141 10.05 15.47 14.42
N LYS A 142 11.12 15.84 15.14
CA LYS A 142 11.11 16.05 16.59
C LYS A 142 11.18 17.54 16.88
N VAL A 143 10.26 18.02 17.72
CA VAL A 143 10.30 19.39 18.26
C VAL A 143 11.02 19.34 19.60
N VAL A 144 12.08 20.14 19.75
CA VAL A 144 12.87 20.27 20.97
C VAL A 144 12.92 21.74 21.35
N ILE A 145 12.77 22.04 22.65
CA ILE A 145 12.94 23.39 23.17
C ILE A 145 14.35 23.48 23.76
N GLU A 146 15.20 24.29 23.15
CA GLU A 146 16.56 24.60 23.62
C GLU A 146 16.64 26.12 23.78
N ASP A 147 17.07 26.61 24.95
CA ASP A 147 17.26 28.04 25.25
C ASP A 147 16.06 28.96 24.92
N ASN A 148 14.83 28.53 25.24
CA ASN A 148 13.56 29.21 24.90
C ASN A 148 13.24 29.30 23.39
N GLU A 149 14.02 28.65 22.52
CA GLU A 149 13.79 28.57 21.07
C GLU A 149 13.24 27.20 20.67
N ILE A 150 12.31 27.19 19.70
CA ILE A 150 11.71 25.95 19.17
C ILE A 150 12.57 25.43 18.02
N ILE A 151 13.31 24.34 18.26
CA ILE A 151 14.17 23.72 17.26
C ILE A 151 13.48 22.46 16.72
N THR A 152 13.44 22.37 15.39
CA THR A 152 12.89 21.20 14.69
C THR A 152 14.03 20.31 14.20
N LYS A 153 14.20 19.12 14.78
CA LYS A 153 15.23 18.15 14.39
C LYS A 153 14.61 17.03 13.57
N ARG A 154 15.17 16.75 12.39
CA ARG A 154 14.73 15.66 11.51
C ARG A 154 15.50 14.37 11.80
N ILE A 155 14.77 13.29 12.06
CA ILE A 155 15.29 11.93 12.18
C ILE A 155 15.70 11.45 10.79
N LYS A 156 16.93 10.93 10.67
CA LYS A 156 17.49 10.41 9.42
C LYS A 156 18.03 9.00 9.64
N ASN A 157 18.05 8.19 8.59
CA ASN A 157 18.67 6.86 8.57
C ASN A 157 18.13 5.89 9.63
N MET A 158 16.89 6.10 10.10
CA MET A 158 16.24 5.25 11.08
C MET A 158 14.74 5.43 11.00
N ILE A 159 13.98 4.38 11.30
CA ILE A 159 12.52 4.41 11.36
C ILE A 159 12.09 4.75 12.79
N PRO A 160 11.24 5.78 12.99
CA PRO A 160 10.94 6.33 14.33
C PRO A 160 9.83 5.58 15.09
N ILE A 161 9.29 4.52 14.52
CA ILE A 161 8.17 3.75 15.07
C ILE A 161 8.49 2.25 15.01
N LYS A 162 7.84 1.46 15.86
CA LYS A 162 8.01 0.01 15.88
C LYS A 162 6.78 -0.74 15.39
N LYS A 163 5.61 -0.10 15.43
CA LYS A 163 4.33 -0.72 15.10
C LYS A 163 3.39 0.22 14.36
N ALA A 164 2.67 -0.31 13.39
CA ALA A 164 1.55 0.36 12.72
C ALA A 164 0.27 -0.49 12.81
N ILE A 165 -0.85 0.15 13.13
CA ILE A 165 -2.16 -0.49 13.22
C ILE A 165 -3.01 -0.08 12.01
N PHE A 166 -3.65 -1.06 11.37
CA PHE A 166 -4.57 -0.84 10.27
C PHE A 166 -5.97 -1.35 10.63
N ILE A 167 -7.01 -0.80 10.00
CA ILE A 167 -8.40 -1.27 10.14
C ILE A 167 -8.83 -1.92 8.82
N ASP A 168 -9.16 -3.22 8.86
CA ASP A 168 -9.67 -3.96 7.71
C ASP A 168 -11.18 -4.10 7.79
N SER A 169 -11.90 -3.26 7.05
CA SER A 169 -13.36 -3.24 7.03
C SER A 169 -13.89 -2.50 5.81
N THR A 170 -15.19 -2.65 5.54
CA THR A 170 -15.88 -1.69 4.67
C THR A 170 -15.87 -0.28 5.29
N TRP A 171 -15.83 0.76 4.45
CA TRP A 171 -15.83 2.16 4.89
C TRP A 171 -17.03 2.56 5.76
N HIS A 172 -18.16 1.88 5.60
CA HIS A 172 -19.34 2.11 6.44
C HIS A 172 -19.17 1.54 7.86
N GLN A 173 -18.43 0.43 7.99
CA GLN A 173 -18.22 -0.30 9.25
C GLN A 173 -17.03 0.23 10.05
N THR A 174 -16.04 0.84 9.39
CA THR A 174 -14.78 1.29 10.00
C THR A 174 -14.95 2.20 11.21
N LYS A 175 -16.03 2.99 11.25
CA LYS A 175 -16.31 3.96 12.33
C LYS A 175 -16.41 3.31 13.71
N ALA A 176 -16.90 2.08 13.80
CA ALA A 176 -17.03 1.39 15.08
C ALA A 176 -15.66 1.07 15.68
N ILE A 177 -14.73 0.57 14.85
CA ILE A 177 -13.37 0.23 15.26
C ILE A 177 -12.58 1.51 15.55
N TYR A 178 -12.64 2.51 14.65
CA TYR A 178 -11.92 3.77 14.80
C TYR A 178 -12.29 4.53 16.09
N LYS A 179 -13.55 4.46 16.52
CA LYS A 179 -14.03 5.14 17.76
C LYS A 179 -13.73 4.36 19.04
N ASP A 180 -13.17 3.16 18.96
CA ASP A 180 -12.83 2.36 20.13
C ASP A 180 -11.80 3.11 21.00
N GLN A 181 -12.02 3.11 22.32
CA GLN A 181 -11.18 3.81 23.28
C GLN A 181 -9.71 3.37 23.22
N ARG A 182 -9.44 2.11 22.83
CA ARG A 182 -8.09 1.56 22.73
C ARG A 182 -7.25 2.22 21.63
N LEU A 183 -7.88 2.88 20.66
CA LEU A 183 -7.19 3.61 19.57
C LEU A 183 -7.08 5.11 19.82
N ARG A 184 -7.80 5.67 20.79
CA ARG A 184 -8.02 7.12 20.92
C ARG A 184 -6.74 7.94 21.04
N ASP A 185 -5.74 7.39 21.73
CA ASP A 185 -4.49 8.11 22.03
C ASP A 185 -3.37 7.81 21.02
N LEU A 186 -3.66 7.05 19.96
CA LEU A 186 -2.67 6.77 18.92
C LEU A 186 -2.59 7.91 17.93
N GLN A 187 -1.36 8.26 17.53
CA GLN A 187 -1.12 9.18 16.43
C GLN A 187 -1.71 8.58 15.14
N CYS A 188 -2.70 9.26 14.57
CA CYS A 188 -3.24 8.93 13.26
C CYS A 188 -2.26 9.38 12.18
N VAL A 189 -2.01 8.52 11.20
CA VAL A 189 -1.13 8.78 10.06
C VAL A 189 -1.92 8.64 8.76
N ILE A 190 -1.79 9.64 7.91
CA ILE A 190 -2.44 9.75 6.62
C ILE A 190 -1.41 9.47 5.53
N LEU A 191 -1.74 8.56 4.63
CA LEU A 191 -0.91 8.19 3.50
C LEU A 191 -1.09 9.18 2.35
N LYS A 192 -0.07 9.30 1.49
CA LYS A 192 -0.23 10.01 0.22
C LYS A 192 -1.31 9.33 -0.62
N SER A 193 -2.13 10.14 -1.28
CA SER A 193 -3.18 9.65 -2.16
C SER A 193 -2.58 8.87 -3.32
N ARG A 194 -3.11 7.67 -3.57
CA ARG A 194 -2.78 6.80 -4.70
C ARG A 194 -4.06 6.17 -5.19
N ILE A 195 -4.19 6.00 -6.51
CA ILE A 195 -5.31 5.30 -7.10
C ILE A 195 -5.20 3.79 -6.87
N SER A 196 -6.22 3.23 -6.24
CA SER A 196 -6.37 1.80 -6.01
C SER A 196 -6.64 1.05 -7.30
N GLN A 197 -6.08 -0.16 -7.36
CA GLN A 197 -6.30 -1.14 -8.41
C GLN A 197 -7.25 -2.25 -7.97
N PHE A 198 -7.85 -2.13 -6.78
CA PHE A 198 -8.75 -3.12 -6.24
C PHE A 198 -10.00 -3.28 -7.11
N TRP A 199 -10.22 -4.51 -7.57
CA TRP A 199 -11.22 -4.87 -8.59
C TRP A 199 -12.64 -5.03 -8.04
N ARG A 200 -12.82 -5.00 -6.72
CA ARG A 200 -14.16 -5.10 -6.12
C ARG A 200 -14.74 -3.71 -5.97
N HIS A 201 -15.95 -3.52 -6.52
CA HIS A 201 -16.65 -2.26 -6.39
C HIS A 201 -16.96 -1.94 -4.92
N GLN A 202 -16.60 -0.73 -4.51
CA GLN A 202 -16.91 -0.16 -3.21
C GLN A 202 -17.88 0.99 -3.43
N LYS A 203 -19.14 0.81 -3.03
CA LYS A 203 -20.22 1.77 -3.25
C LYS A 203 -19.89 3.11 -2.60
N GLU A 204 -20.16 4.21 -3.30
CA GLU A 204 -20.03 5.59 -2.80
C GLU A 204 -18.62 5.92 -2.26
N SER A 205 -17.60 5.28 -2.81
CA SER A 205 -16.20 5.56 -2.46
C SER A 205 -15.44 6.07 -3.68
N PRO A 206 -14.43 6.92 -3.47
CA PRO A 206 -13.51 7.31 -4.53
C PRO A 206 -12.48 6.23 -4.85
N ARG A 207 -11.79 6.39 -5.99
CA ARG A 207 -10.74 5.45 -6.42
C ARG A 207 -9.47 5.48 -5.59
N TRP A 208 -9.20 6.53 -4.82
CA TRP A 208 -8.04 6.58 -3.92
C TRP A 208 -8.27 5.90 -2.57
N TYR A 209 -9.41 5.23 -2.38
CA TYR A 209 -9.61 4.35 -1.23
C TYR A 209 -8.94 3.00 -1.51
N LEU A 210 -7.78 2.83 -0.90
CA LEU A 210 -6.91 1.66 -1.04
C LEU A 210 -7.52 0.41 -0.39
N ALA A 211 -7.26 -0.76 -0.98
CA ALA A 211 -7.41 -2.01 -0.25
C ALA A 211 -6.35 -2.11 0.86
N THR A 212 -6.60 -2.90 1.90
CA THR A 212 -5.72 -3.04 3.07
C THR A 212 -4.27 -3.36 2.70
N ILE A 213 -4.03 -4.28 1.76
CA ILE A 213 -2.67 -4.61 1.30
C ILE A 213 -2.00 -3.45 0.54
N GLU A 214 -2.77 -2.69 -0.25
CA GLU A 214 -2.26 -1.51 -0.95
C GLU A 214 -1.91 -0.40 0.03
N ALA A 215 -2.71 -0.20 1.09
CA ALA A 215 -2.44 0.75 2.16
C ALA A 215 -1.18 0.38 2.94
N ILE A 216 -0.98 -0.90 3.26
CA ILE A 216 0.23 -1.40 3.90
C ILE A 216 1.45 -1.16 3.00
N HIS A 217 1.38 -1.55 1.73
CA HIS A 217 2.46 -1.32 0.76
C HIS A 217 2.81 0.17 0.64
N GLN A 218 1.81 1.03 0.47
CA GLN A 218 1.98 2.47 0.37
C GLN A 218 2.64 3.07 1.62
N PHE A 219 2.16 2.68 2.81
CA PHE A 219 2.74 3.11 4.08
C PHE A 219 4.22 2.75 4.21
N LEU A 220 4.58 1.51 3.89
CA LEU A 220 5.95 1.03 4.02
C LEU A 220 6.90 1.72 3.03
N ILE A 221 6.43 2.01 1.81
CA ILE A 221 7.19 2.82 0.84
C ILE A 221 7.47 4.21 1.40
N GLU A 222 6.44 4.90 1.88
CA GLU A 222 6.58 6.25 2.43
C GLU A 222 7.52 6.26 3.63
N LEU A 223 7.32 5.33 4.57
CA LEU A 223 8.13 5.21 5.79
C LEU A 223 9.61 4.99 5.45
N HIS A 224 9.88 4.04 4.56
CA HIS A 224 11.24 3.71 4.14
C HIS A 224 11.89 4.85 3.36
N THR A 225 11.13 5.49 2.46
CA THR A 225 11.63 6.63 1.67
C THR A 225 11.95 7.83 2.55
N CYS A 226 11.14 8.12 3.57
CA CYS A 226 11.43 9.18 4.53
C CYS A 226 12.68 8.88 5.37
N ALA A 227 12.94 7.60 5.71
CA ALA A 227 14.09 7.18 6.50
C ALA A 227 15.39 7.14 5.71
N PHE A 228 15.38 6.56 4.51
CA PHE A 228 16.58 6.18 3.76
C PHE A 228 16.64 6.74 2.33
N GLY A 229 15.54 7.32 1.82
CA GLY A 229 15.41 7.72 0.42
C GLY A 229 15.01 6.57 -0.51
N MET A 230 15.00 6.85 -1.81
CA MET A 230 14.63 5.91 -2.88
C MET A 230 15.69 5.92 -3.98
N VAL A 231 15.96 4.77 -4.60
CA VAL A 231 16.90 4.68 -5.72
C VAL A 231 16.35 5.45 -6.92
N GLN A 232 17.22 6.19 -7.61
CA GLN A 232 16.83 6.98 -8.78
C GLN A 232 16.23 6.09 -9.87
N GLY A 233 15.11 6.54 -10.47
CA GLY A 233 14.42 5.82 -11.54
C GLY A 233 13.50 4.68 -11.09
N TYR A 234 13.58 4.26 -9.82
CA TYR A 234 12.66 3.28 -9.26
C TYR A 234 11.30 3.91 -8.95
N ALA A 235 10.19 3.26 -9.35
CA ALA A 235 8.80 3.73 -9.18
C ALA A 235 8.52 5.18 -9.64
N SER A 236 9.41 5.80 -10.42
CA SER A 236 9.27 7.17 -10.88
C SER A 236 8.25 7.24 -12.00
N ILE A 237 6.97 7.31 -11.62
CA ILE A 237 5.96 7.95 -12.44
C ILE A 237 6.20 9.45 -12.25
N LYS A 238 7.25 10.00 -12.87
CA LYS A 238 7.25 11.45 -13.05
C LYS A 238 6.02 11.76 -13.91
N SER A 239 5.05 12.45 -13.32
CA SER A 239 4.11 13.25 -14.08
C SER A 239 4.92 14.03 -15.11
N SER A 240 4.46 14.00 -16.34
CA SER A 240 5.07 14.59 -17.52
C SER A 240 5.05 16.12 -17.50
N GLU A 241 5.53 16.76 -16.42
CA GLU A 241 5.50 18.23 -16.26
C GLU A 241 6.85 18.87 -15.85
N GLU A 242 7.95 18.12 -15.63
CA GLU A 242 9.23 18.73 -15.24
C GLU A 242 10.46 18.38 -16.12
N LYS A 243 10.25 18.04 -17.40
CA LYS A 243 11.38 17.85 -18.34
C LYS A 243 11.21 18.54 -19.69
N ALA A 244 10.49 19.65 -19.73
CA ALA A 244 10.31 20.44 -20.94
C ALA A 244 10.82 21.87 -20.79
N VAL A 245 11.98 22.09 -20.13
CA VAL A 245 12.80 23.28 -20.36
C VAL A 245 14.26 22.89 -20.14
N ASN A 246 15.06 23.00 -21.20
CA ASN A 246 16.53 22.84 -21.28
C ASN A 246 17.06 21.40 -21.40
N GLU A 247 17.19 20.91 -22.64
CA GLU A 247 18.49 20.67 -23.28
C GLU A 247 18.26 20.00 -24.65
N GLU A 248 18.02 20.82 -25.67
CA GLU A 248 18.40 20.45 -27.03
C GLU A 248 19.91 20.66 -27.15
N ASN A 249 20.62 19.56 -27.38
CA ASN A 249 21.91 19.41 -28.09
C ASN A 249 22.85 18.46 -27.36
N SER A 250 22.66 17.16 -27.56
CA SER A 250 23.72 16.24 -27.98
C SER A 250 23.14 14.85 -28.20
N THR A 251 22.93 14.52 -29.47
CA THR A 251 22.95 13.14 -29.95
C THR A 251 24.25 12.49 -29.49
N ASN A 252 24.16 11.42 -28.70
CA ASN A 252 24.99 10.23 -28.85
C ASN A 252 24.49 9.08 -27.96
N ASN A 253 24.54 7.88 -28.57
CA ASN A 253 24.18 6.59 -28.01
C ASN A 253 24.74 6.33 -26.61
N ILE A 254 23.86 6.09 -25.63
CA ILE A 254 24.18 5.25 -24.45
C ILE A 254 22.97 4.36 -24.16
N ALA A 255 22.81 3.33 -24.98
CA ALA A 255 21.97 2.17 -24.68
C ALA A 255 22.87 1.01 -24.26
N GLN A 256 23.72 1.18 -23.24
CA GLN A 256 24.34 0.07 -22.52
C GLN A 256 25.03 0.58 -21.25
N GLN A 257 24.90 -0.21 -20.17
CA GLN A 257 25.70 -0.17 -18.94
C GLN A 257 25.54 1.05 -18.02
N TYR A 258 24.69 0.90 -17.00
CA TYR A 258 25.06 1.16 -15.60
C TYR A 258 24.20 0.27 -14.69
N VAL A 259 24.52 -1.04 -14.67
CA VAL A 259 24.32 -1.81 -13.45
C VAL A 259 25.57 -1.55 -12.61
N ASN A 260 25.64 -0.35 -12.01
CA ASN A 260 26.50 -0.21 -10.85
C ASN A 260 25.81 -1.04 -9.78
N GLU A 261 26.41 -2.18 -9.42
CA GLU A 261 26.05 -2.90 -8.21
C GLU A 261 26.03 -1.87 -7.08
N LEU A 262 24.82 -1.58 -6.58
CA LEU A 262 24.67 -0.65 -5.48
C LEU A 262 25.47 -1.20 -4.30
N PRO A 263 26.19 -0.36 -3.54
CA PRO A 263 26.93 -0.81 -2.38
C PRO A 263 26.04 -1.70 -1.51
N GLU A 264 26.60 -2.78 -0.96
CA GLU A 264 25.86 -3.75 -0.13
C GLU A 264 25.14 -3.08 1.06
N MET A 265 25.59 -1.88 1.45
CA MET A 265 25.02 -1.03 2.50
C MET A 265 23.94 -0.03 2.02
N ASP A 266 23.57 0.03 0.74
CA ASP A 266 22.54 0.94 0.27
C ASP A 266 21.18 0.53 0.83
N GLN A 267 20.66 1.34 1.76
CA GLN A 267 19.38 1.12 2.41
C GLN A 267 18.22 1.83 1.69
N ARG A 268 18.44 2.48 0.54
CA ARG A 268 17.35 3.15 -0.19
C ARG A 268 16.29 2.18 -0.68
N TYR A 269 15.06 2.68 -0.79
CA TYR A 269 13.95 1.90 -1.35
C TYR A 269 14.22 1.52 -2.81
N ARG A 270 14.07 0.22 -3.11
CA ARG A 270 14.27 -0.40 -4.43
C ARG A 270 13.38 -1.62 -4.66
N GLY A 271 12.27 -1.72 -3.92
CA GLY A 271 11.27 -2.80 -4.05
C GLY A 271 11.22 -3.81 -2.91
N GLN A 272 11.83 -3.51 -1.75
CA GLN A 272 11.93 -4.41 -0.59
C GLN A 272 10.58 -4.99 -0.15
N TYR A 273 9.47 -4.31 -0.43
CA TYR A 273 8.13 -4.68 0.03
C TYR A 273 7.13 -4.90 -1.10
N ASP A 274 7.57 -4.85 -2.37
CA ASP A 274 6.67 -4.96 -3.52
C ASP A 274 5.94 -6.29 -3.56
N ASP A 275 6.62 -7.36 -3.13
CA ASP A 275 6.03 -8.69 -3.06
C ASP A 275 4.83 -8.79 -2.12
N LEU A 276 4.56 -7.80 -1.26
CA LEU A 276 3.28 -7.74 -0.53
C LEU A 276 2.08 -7.74 -1.49
N LEU A 277 2.28 -7.22 -2.69
CA LEU A 277 1.29 -7.22 -3.76
C LEU A 277 1.33 -8.50 -4.62
N TYR A 278 2.12 -9.53 -4.29
CA TYR A 278 2.24 -10.77 -5.09
C TYR A 278 0.88 -11.41 -5.39
N PHE A 279 0.11 -11.77 -4.36
CA PHE A 279 -1.24 -12.30 -4.54
C PHE A 279 -2.22 -11.26 -5.10
N PHE A 280 -2.04 -9.98 -4.75
CA PHE A 280 -2.91 -8.92 -5.25
C PHE A 280 -2.79 -8.75 -6.77
N LYS A 281 -1.56 -8.68 -7.30
CA LYS A 281 -1.24 -8.62 -8.73
C LYS A 281 -1.73 -9.88 -9.44
N TYR A 282 -1.46 -11.06 -8.89
CA TYR A 282 -1.94 -12.31 -9.49
C TYR A 282 -3.47 -12.31 -9.65
N MET A 283 -4.19 -11.97 -8.59
CA MET A 283 -5.66 -11.92 -8.62
C MET A 283 -6.18 -10.81 -9.54
N TYR A 284 -5.54 -9.64 -9.55
CA TYR A 284 -5.83 -8.57 -10.50
C TYR A 284 -5.71 -9.07 -11.93
N GLU A 285 -4.59 -9.69 -12.30
CA GLU A 285 -4.34 -10.18 -13.65
C GLU A 285 -5.38 -11.23 -14.06
N LYS A 286 -5.68 -12.22 -13.19
CA LYS A 286 -6.72 -13.21 -13.47
C LYS A 286 -8.09 -12.60 -13.69
N ILE A 287 -8.47 -11.60 -12.90
CA ILE A 287 -9.77 -10.96 -13.05
C ILE A 287 -9.86 -10.22 -14.39
N HIS A 288 -8.77 -9.59 -14.83
CA HIS A 288 -8.73 -8.91 -16.12
C HIS A 288 -8.62 -9.84 -17.34
N THR A 289 -8.30 -11.13 -17.14
CA THR A 289 -8.53 -12.14 -18.19
C THR A 289 -10.00 -12.54 -18.34
N MET A 290 -10.80 -12.38 -17.28
CA MET A 290 -12.22 -12.77 -17.27
C MET A 290 -13.17 -11.61 -17.55
N TYR A 291 -12.76 -10.39 -17.18
CA TYR A 291 -13.57 -9.19 -17.25
C TYR A 291 -12.81 -8.05 -17.91
N ASP A 292 -13.50 -7.34 -18.79
CA ASP A 292 -13.01 -6.09 -19.37
C ASP A 292 -12.86 -5.02 -18.29
N HIS A 293 -11.65 -4.46 -18.16
CA HIS A 293 -11.31 -3.42 -17.19
C HIS A 293 -12.31 -2.26 -17.25
N ASP A 294 -12.64 -1.78 -18.45
CA ASP A 294 -13.48 -0.59 -18.63
C ASP A 294 -14.95 -0.84 -18.29
N LYS A 295 -15.35 -2.11 -18.15
CA LYS A 295 -16.70 -2.50 -17.75
C LYS A 295 -16.85 -2.67 -16.23
N LEU A 296 -15.76 -2.84 -15.49
CA LEU A 296 -15.80 -3.06 -14.05
C LEU A 296 -16.16 -1.77 -13.29
N TRP A 297 -17.21 -1.85 -12.48
CA TRP A 297 -17.67 -0.74 -11.62
C TRP A 297 -16.62 -0.25 -10.61
N ALA A 298 -15.61 -1.06 -10.30
CA ALA A 298 -14.51 -0.66 -9.42
C ALA A 298 -13.68 0.51 -10.00
N TYR A 299 -13.53 0.55 -11.32
CA TYR A 299 -12.71 1.54 -12.04
C TYR A 299 -13.50 2.73 -12.56
N LYS A 300 -14.83 2.72 -12.38
CA LYS A 300 -15.74 3.83 -12.67
C LYS A 300 -16.01 4.76 -11.48
N ARG A 301 -15.36 4.51 -10.34
CA ARG A 301 -15.44 5.35 -9.15
C ARG A 301 -14.77 6.71 -9.42
N PRO A 302 -15.15 7.78 -8.71
CA PRO A 302 -14.60 9.12 -8.94
C PRO A 302 -13.10 9.23 -8.64
N LEU A 303 -12.42 10.08 -9.39
CA LEU A 303 -10.99 10.44 -9.26
C LEU A 303 -10.76 11.78 -8.54
N MET A 304 -11.82 12.52 -8.22
CA MET A 304 -11.84 13.72 -7.35
C MET A 304 -12.99 13.69 -6.36
#